data_AF-A0A8S9HJX5-F1
#
_entry.id   AF-A0A8S9HJX5-F1
#
_cell.length_a   1.000
_cell.length_b   1.000
_cell.length_c   1.000
_cell.angle_alpha   90.00
_cell.angle_beta   90.00
_cell.angle_gamma   90.00
#
_symmetry.space_group_name_H-M   'P 1'
#
loop_
_entity.id
_entity.type
_entity.pdbx_description
1 polymer ?
#
loop_
_entity_poly.entity_id
_entity_poly.type
_entity_poly.pdbx_seq_one_letter_code
_entity_poly.pdbx_strand_id
1 'polypeptide(L)' 'MPDCVVVFDAERKSSVVLEAAKLQIPVVAIVDPNVPLEFFEKITYPVPARDSVKFVYLFCNVITKCFVAEQMKMGIKDA' A
#
# COMPACT_ATOMS: atom_id res chain seq x y z
N MET A 1 15.10 -6.85 -2.84
CA MET A 1 13.80 -7.22 -2.24
C MET A 1 13.15 -5.94 -1.76
N PRO A 2 11.85 -5.68 -1.98
CA PRO A 2 11.21 -4.47 -1.46
C PRO A 2 11.05 -4.55 0.06
N ASP A 3 11.25 -3.43 0.76
CA ASP A 3 11.10 -3.35 2.23
C ASP A 3 9.63 -3.18 2.67
N CYS A 4 8.76 -2.77 1.75
CA CYS A 4 7.32 -2.63 1.96
C CYS A 4 6.61 -2.68 0.59
N VAL A 5 5.39 -3.18 0.55
CA VAL A 5 4.55 -3.16 -0.66
C VAL A 5 3.24 -2.43 -0.42
N VAL A 6 2.83 -1.65 -1.41
CA VAL A 6 1.54 -0.96 -1.43
C VAL A 6 0.66 -1.63 -2.49
N VAL A 7 -0.45 -2.22 -2.07
CA VAL A 7 -1.33 -3.00 -2.95
C VAL A 7 -2.71 -2.35 -3.03
N PHE A 8 -3.08 -1.97 -4.25
CA PHE A 8 -4.46 -1.59 -4.57
C PHE A 8 -5.22 -2.84 -4.97
N ASP A 9 -6.45 -2.99 -4.47
CA ASP A 9 -7.33 -4.10 -4.86
C ASP A 9 -6.69 -5.46 -4.53
N ALA A 10 -6.65 -5.73 -3.22
CA ALA A 10 -5.99 -6.89 -2.63
C ALA A 10 -6.66 -8.23 -3.01
N GLU A 11 -7.95 -8.23 -3.35
CA GLU A 11 -8.68 -9.42 -3.78
C GLU A 11 -8.15 -9.95 -5.12
N ARG A 12 -8.12 -9.10 -6.16
CA ARG A 12 -7.62 -9.51 -7.49
C ARG A 12 -6.11 -9.72 -7.51
N LYS A 13 -5.37 -9.13 -6.57
CA LYS A 13 -3.90 -9.23 -6.45
C LYS A 13 -3.46 -10.05 -5.23
N SER A 14 -4.24 -11.07 -4.89
CA SER A 14 -4.00 -11.95 -3.74
C SER A 14 -2.63 -12.61 -3.74
N SER A 15 -2.05 -12.93 -4.91
CA SER A 15 -0.70 -13.50 -5.01
C SER A 15 0.36 -12.62 -4.36
N VAL A 16 0.28 -11.30 -4.53
CA VAL A 16 1.23 -10.34 -3.94
C VAL A 16 1.13 -10.35 -2.42
N VAL A 17 -0.09 -10.39 -1.88
CA VAL A 17 -0.34 -10.46 -0.43
C VAL A 17 0.23 -11.76 0.14
N LEU A 18 0.02 -12.88 -0.54
CA LEU A 18 0.52 -14.19 -0.12
C LEU A 18 2.04 -14.30 -0.20
N GLU A 19 2.67 -13.77 -1.25
CA GLU A 19 4.12 -13.73 -1.39
C GLU A 19 4.77 -12.82 -0.36
N ALA A 20 4.22 -11.62 -0.14
CA ALA A 20 4.69 -10.68 0.87
C ALA A 20 4.58 -11.28 2.28
N ALA A 21 3.47 -11.96 2.59
CA ALA A 21 3.30 -12.66 3.86
C ALA A 21 4.34 -13.78 4.07
N LYS A 22 4.65 -14.56 3.02
CA LYS A 22 5.72 -15.59 3.08
C LYS A 22 7.10 -14.99 3.32
N LEU A 23 7.38 -13.84 2.70
CA LEU A 23 8.65 -13.13 2.82
C LEU A 23 8.72 -12.20 4.03
N GLN A 24 7.65 -12.13 4.85
CA GLN A 24 7.53 -11.22 5.99
C GLN A 24 7.72 -9.74 5.60
N ILE A 25 7.30 -9.38 4.38
CA ILE A 25 7.32 -8.01 3.88
C ILE A 25 6.00 -7.33 4.28
N PRO A 26 6.02 -6.16 4.94
CA PRO A 26 4.82 -5.48 5.35
C PRO A 26 4.00 -5.01 4.14
N VAL A 27 2.67 -5.18 4.25
CA VAL A 27 1.72 -4.84 3.20
C VAL A 27 0.83 -3.69 3.66
N VAL A 28 0.84 -2.59 2.91
CA VAL A 28 -0.17 -1.53 2.97
C VAL A 28 -1.19 -1.81 1.87
N ALA A 29 -2.46 -2.00 2.21
CA ALA A 29 -3.47 -2.32 1.19
C ALA A 29 -4.79 -1.61 1.43
N ILE A 30 -5.44 -1.22 0.34
CA ILE A 30 -6.83 -0.74 0.39
C ILE A 30 -7.74 -1.94 0.64
N VAL A 31 -8.55 -1.86 1.68
CA VAL A 31 -9.51 -2.89 2.06
C VAL A 31 -10.92 -2.32 2.06
N ASP A 32 -11.82 -3.07 1.44
CA ASP A 32 -13.26 -2.83 1.49
C ASP A 32 -13.96 -4.02 2.17
N PRO A 33 -15.26 -3.93 2.46
CA PRO A 33 -15.99 -5.02 3.12
C PRO A 33 -16.06 -6.35 2.33
N ASN A 34 -15.70 -6.34 1.04
CA ASN A 34 -15.73 -7.53 0.19
C ASN A 34 -14.42 -8.33 0.27
N VAL A 35 -13.34 -7.73 0.79
CA VAL A 35 -12.05 -8.41 0.92
C VAL A 35 -12.19 -9.62 1.85
N PRO A 36 -11.87 -10.84 1.37
CA PRO A 36 -11.90 -12.04 2.20
C PRO A 36 -11.03 -11.92 3.46
N LEU A 37 -11.51 -12.46 4.58
CA LEU A 37 -10.80 -12.45 5.87
C LEU A 37 -9.38 -13.02 5.75
N GLU A 38 -9.20 -14.06 4.94
CA GLU A 38 -7.90 -14.69 4.69
C GLU A 38 -6.83 -13.70 4.19
N PHE A 39 -7.21 -12.72 3.36
CA PHE A 39 -6.28 -11.71 2.86
C PHE A 39 -6.18 -10.54 3.82
N PHE A 40 -7.29 -10.15 4.45
CA PHE A 40 -7.32 -9.10 5.46
C PHE A 40 -6.35 -9.37 6.61
N GLU A 41 -6.32 -10.60 7.13
CA GLU A 41 -5.42 -11.01 8.23
C GLU A 41 -3.93 -10.94 7.87
N LYS A 42 -3.59 -10.98 6.57
CA LYS A 42 -2.21 -10.92 6.07
C LYS A 42 -1.73 -9.50 5.77
N ILE A 43 -2.61 -8.49 5.87
CA ILE A 43 -2.29 -7.09 5.59
C ILE A 43 -1.84 -6.41 6.89
N THR A 44 -0.62 -5.84 6.87
CA THR A 44 -0.03 -5.16 8.04
C THR A 44 -0.68 -3.81 8.32
N TYR A 45 -0.99 -3.06 7.26
CA TYR A 45 -1.54 -1.71 7.34
C TYR A 45 -2.78 -1.59 6.44
N PRO A 46 -3.96 -2.03 6.92
CA PRO A 46 -5.19 -1.94 6.15
C PRO A 46 -5.69 -0.50 6.08
N VAL A 47 -5.96 -0.02 4.86
CA VAL A 47 -6.56 1.30 4.60
C VAL A 47 -8.03 1.10 4.23
N PRO A 48 -8.98 1.37 5.14
CA PRO A 48 -10.40 1.13 4.89
C PRO A 48 -10.95 2.16 3.89
N ALA A 49 -11.08 1.76 2.63
CA ALA A 49 -11.60 2.59 1.56
C ALA A 49 -12.05 1.75 0.36
N ARG A 50 -12.83 2.35 -0.54
CA ARG A 50 -13.10 1.77 -1.85
C ARG A 50 -12.03 2.21 -2.84
N ASP A 51 -11.56 1.30 -3.67
CA ASP A 51 -10.53 1.48 -4.71
C ASP A 51 -11.00 2.30 -5.93
N SER A 52 -11.84 3.31 -5.73
CA SER A 52 -12.27 4.18 -6.81
C SER A 52 -11.09 4.95 -7.40
N VAL A 53 -11.16 5.26 -8.71
CA VAL A 53 -10.14 6.04 -9.41
C VAL A 53 -9.78 7.32 -8.64
N LYS A 54 -10.78 8.06 -8.16
CA LYS A 54 -10.58 9.29 -7.36
C LYS A 54 -9.78 9.04 -6.08
N PHE A 55 -10.07 7.95 -5.38
CA PHE A 55 -9.35 7.61 -4.15
C PHE A 55 -7.92 7.19 -4.44
N VAL A 56 -7.69 6.37 -5.46
CA VAL A 56 -6.34 5.97 -5.87
C VAL A 56 -5.49 7.20 -6.23
N TYR A 57 -6.03 8.14 -7.01
CA TYR A 57 -5.34 9.40 -7.30
C TYR A 57 -5.03 10.21 -6.04
N LEU A 58 -6.00 10.36 -5.14
CA LEU A 58 -5.80 11.07 -3.88
C LEU A 58 -4.72 10.40 -3.02
N PHE A 59 -4.79 9.08 -2.88
CA PHE A 59 -3.89 8.28 -2.06
C PHE A 59 -2.45 8.36 -2.58
N CYS A 60 -2.25 8.15 -3.88
CA CYS A 60 -0.95 8.32 -4.52
C CYS A 60 -0.43 9.76 -4.35
N ASN A 61 -1.27 10.78 -4.51
CA ASN A 61 -0.87 12.18 -4.33
C ASN A 61 -0.43 12.48 -2.89
N VAL A 62 -1.13 11.94 -1.89
CA VAL A 62 -0.74 12.07 -0.47
C VAL A 62 0.61 11.39 -0.23
N ILE A 63 0.79 10.17 -0.72
CA ILE A 63 2.06 9.44 -0.63
C ILE A 63 3.19 10.26 -1.25
N THR A 64 3.02 10.75 -2.48
CA THR A 64 4.02 11.58 -3.18
C THR A 64 4.37 12.83 -2.37
N LYS A 65 3.37 13.54 -1.83
CA LYS A 65 3.60 14.73 -1.00
C LYS A 65 4.38 14.41 0.27
N CYS A 66 4.07 13.30 0.93
CA CYS A 66 4.80 12.85 2.11
C CYS A 66 6.26 12.54 1.76
N PHE A 67 6.51 11.76 0.70
CA PHE A 67 7.87 11.43 0.28
C PHE A 67 8.68 12.67 -0.11
N VAL A 68 8.13 13.55 -0.94
CA VAL A 68 8.82 14.79 -1.36
C VAL A 68 9.12 15.69 -0.15
N ALA A 69 8.16 15.85 0.78
CA ALA A 69 8.38 16.64 1.98
C ALA A 69 9.50 16.06 2.86
N GLU A 70 9.56 14.73 3.01
CA GLU A 70 10.65 14.08 3.75
C GLU A 70 12.00 14.19 3.03
N GLN A 71 12.05 14.04 1.70
CA GLN A 71 13.30 14.24 0.94
C GLN A 71 13.85 15.67 1.10
N MET A 72 12.97 16.67 1.05
CA MET A 72 13.34 18.07 1.29
C MET A 72 13.90 18.28 2.70
N LYS A 73 13.32 17.64 3.72
CA LYS A 73 13.85 17.69 5.11
C LYS A 73 15.20 17.00 5.25
N MET A 74 15.40 15.89 4.54
CA MET A 74 16.65 15.12 4.56
C MET A 74 17.76 15.75 3.71
N GLY A 75 17.47 16.81 2.94
CA GLY A 75 18.46 17.51 2.11
C GLY A 75 18.97 16.69 0.93
N ILE A 76 18.24 15.65 0.54
CA ILE A 76 18.57 14.83 -0.64
C ILE A 76 18.20 15.67 -1.87
N LYS A 77 19.20 16.28 -2.48
CA LYS A 77 19.06 16.92 -3.80
C LYS A 77 18.93 15.80 -4.82
N ASP A 78 17.89 15.89 -5.66
CA ASP A 78 17.63 14.98 -6.76
C ASP A 78 18.95 14.61 -7.47
N ALA A 79 19.30 13.32 -7.44
CA ALA A 79 20.51 12.79 -8.05
C ALA A 79 20.38 12.74 -9.58
#